data_AF-A0A316U0E1-F1
#
_entry.id   AF-A0A316U0E1-F1
#
_cell.length_a   1.000
_cell.length_b   1.000
_cell.length_c   1.000
_cell.angle_alpha   90.00
_cell.angle_beta   90.00
_cell.angle_gamma   90.00
#
_symmetry.space_group_name_H-M   'P 1'
#
loop_
_entity.id
_entity.type
_entity.pdbx_description
1 polymer ?
#
loop_
_entity_poly.entity_id
_entity_poly.type
_entity_poly.pdbx_seq_one_letter_code
_entity_poly.pdbx_strand_id
1 'polypeptide(L)'
;RLARLQRGLERFLGLLDGKSSLEHFLQAFPTLSAEEIEPVRVKFVEDVKELIKSGHHSLTESYDLHERLPLLEQLCLEADRRADRGLPLDHEEMKDVFRPDLDISTALNAKALQGRRERVASLEEQLAELEAANALVHAKLVGNVDEAEKRQAEAKALLDALEGAVRDLQPDAALEKRMRSTLDGLASELGPRV
;
A
#
# COMPACT_ATOMS: atom_id res chain seq x y z
N ARG A 1 22.17 28.57 -5.93
CA ARG A 1 23.40 27.88 -6.42
C ARG A 1 23.69 28.04 -7.92
N LEU A 2 22.69 27.95 -8.80
CA LEU A 2 22.85 28.09 -10.26
C LEU A 2 23.56 29.40 -10.69
N ALA A 3 23.21 30.54 -10.08
CA ALA A 3 23.88 31.81 -10.35
C ALA A 3 25.39 31.83 -9.98
N ARG A 4 25.84 30.97 -9.07
CA ARG A 4 27.29 30.81 -8.79
C ARG A 4 27.97 30.06 -9.92
N LEU A 5 27.29 29.07 -10.49
CA LEU A 5 27.80 28.27 -11.60
C LEU A 5 27.88 29.11 -12.89
N GLN A 6 26.86 29.93 -13.17
CA GLN A 6 26.87 30.90 -14.28
C GLN A 6 28.02 31.91 -14.14
N ARG A 7 28.21 32.50 -12.95
CA ARG A 7 29.37 33.38 -12.68
C ARG A 7 30.71 32.66 -12.86
N GLY A 8 30.79 31.38 -12.52
CA GLY A 8 31.97 30.56 -12.76
C GLY A 8 32.26 30.40 -14.24
N LEU A 9 31.22 30.14 -15.03
CA LEU A 9 31.32 30.06 -16.49
C LEU A 9 31.78 31.39 -17.10
N GLU A 10 31.16 32.51 -16.71
CA GLU A 10 31.56 33.85 -17.20
C GLU A 10 33.03 34.14 -16.93
N ARG A 11 33.52 33.82 -15.72
CA ARG A 11 34.94 33.93 -15.38
C ARG A 11 35.82 33.07 -16.27
N PHE A 12 35.41 31.82 -16.53
CA PHE A 12 36.14 30.93 -17.43
C PHE A 12 36.20 31.47 -18.86
N LEU A 13 35.09 32.00 -19.37
CA LEU A 13 35.04 32.62 -20.70
C LEU A 13 35.94 33.87 -20.78
N GLY A 14 36.05 34.65 -19.69
CA GLY A 14 37.00 35.77 -19.60
C GLY A 14 38.46 35.33 -19.53
N LEU A 15 38.77 34.16 -18.96
CA LEU A 15 40.12 33.58 -19.00
C LEU A 15 40.49 33.14 -20.42
N LEU A 16 39.52 32.65 -21.19
CA LEU A 16 39.66 32.33 -22.60
C LEU A 16 40.12 33.55 -23.41
N ASP A 17 39.55 34.74 -23.14
CA ASP A 17 39.98 35.99 -23.76
C ASP A 17 41.43 36.34 -23.43
N GLY A 18 41.82 36.21 -22.16
CA GLY A 18 43.18 36.51 -21.73
C GLY A 18 44.24 35.58 -22.32
N LYS A 19 43.88 34.33 -22.63
CA LYS A 19 44.79 33.32 -23.19
C LYS A 19 44.80 33.29 -24.72
N SER A 20 43.79 33.84 -25.37
CA SER A 20 43.66 33.90 -26.82
C SER A 20 44.18 35.23 -27.39
N SER A 21 45.30 35.74 -26.86
CA SER A 21 45.89 36.99 -27.36
C SER A 21 46.47 36.82 -28.77
N LEU A 22 46.54 37.92 -29.51
CA LEU A 22 47.09 37.95 -30.87
C LEU A 22 48.51 37.38 -30.94
N GLU A 23 49.34 37.63 -29.93
CA GLU A 23 50.71 37.09 -29.83
C GLU A 23 50.74 35.55 -29.84
N HIS A 24 49.84 34.90 -29.09
CA HIS A 24 49.77 33.43 -29.06
C HIS A 24 49.30 32.87 -30.41
N PHE A 25 48.38 33.57 -31.09
CA PHE A 25 47.91 33.16 -32.41
C PHE A 25 48.99 33.35 -33.49
N LEU A 26 49.78 34.43 -33.44
CA LEU A 26 50.91 34.65 -34.35
C LEU A 26 52.05 33.64 -34.12
N GLN A 27 52.27 33.22 -32.88
CA GLN A 27 53.21 32.14 -32.57
C GLN A 27 52.74 30.79 -33.15
N ALA A 28 51.43 30.51 -33.10
CA ALA A 28 50.85 29.28 -33.63
C ALA A 28 50.78 29.27 -35.18
N PHE A 29 50.62 30.44 -35.79
CA PHE A 29 50.49 30.61 -37.24
C PHE A 29 51.49 31.64 -37.79
N PRO A 30 52.80 31.32 -37.78
CA PRO A 30 53.86 32.27 -38.11
C PRO A 30 53.91 32.70 -39.59
N THR A 31 53.18 32.00 -40.47
CA THR A 31 53.14 32.28 -41.91
C THR A 31 52.13 33.34 -42.32
N LEU A 32 51.23 33.73 -41.41
CA LEU A 32 50.15 34.68 -41.68
C LEU A 32 50.45 36.03 -41.03
N SER A 33 49.97 37.10 -41.65
CA SER A 33 50.13 38.45 -41.10
C SER A 33 49.14 38.72 -39.97
N ALA A 34 49.47 39.68 -39.10
CA ALA A 34 48.58 40.09 -37.99
C ALA A 34 47.22 40.61 -38.48
N GLU A 35 47.19 41.25 -39.65
CA GLU A 35 45.98 41.80 -40.26
C GLU A 35 45.02 40.70 -40.73
N GLU A 36 45.55 39.55 -41.15
CA GLU A 36 44.76 38.40 -41.60
C GLU A 36 44.28 37.53 -40.43
N ILE A 37 45.11 37.38 -39.39
CA ILE A 37 44.82 36.52 -38.23
C ILE A 37 43.81 37.16 -37.28
N GLU A 38 43.90 38.45 -37.03
CA GLU A 38 43.05 39.12 -36.02
C GLU A 38 41.54 38.92 -36.23
N PRO A 39 40.96 39.09 -37.43
CA PRO A 39 39.53 38.82 -37.63
C PRO A 39 39.18 37.33 -37.45
N VAL A 40 40.08 36.41 -37.82
CA VAL A 40 39.88 34.97 -37.64
C VAL A 40 39.93 34.60 -36.16
N ARG A 41 40.85 35.20 -35.40
CA ARG A 41 41.00 35.03 -33.95
C ARG A 41 39.74 35.46 -33.22
N VAL A 42 39.26 36.67 -33.48
CA VAL A 42 38.05 37.21 -32.84
C VAL A 42 36.87 36.28 -33.11
N LYS A 43 36.64 35.93 -34.38
CA LYS A 43 35.55 35.04 -34.76
C LYS A 43 35.67 33.66 -34.13
N PHE A 44 36.85 33.05 -34.15
CA PHE A 44 37.07 31.74 -33.55
C PHE A 44 36.79 31.75 -32.04
N VAL A 45 37.28 32.76 -31.31
CA VAL A 45 37.07 32.88 -29.87
C VAL A 45 35.58 33.10 -29.56
N GLU A 46 34.87 33.90 -30.36
CA GLU A 46 33.43 34.08 -30.25
C GLU A 46 32.66 32.78 -30.50
N ASP A 47 32.95 32.08 -31.59
CA ASP A 47 32.33 30.80 -31.95
C ASP A 47 32.52 29.76 -30.83
N VAL A 48 33.74 29.65 -30.28
CA VAL A 48 34.04 28.76 -29.15
C VAL A 48 33.24 29.13 -27.91
N LYS A 49 33.14 30.42 -27.58
CA LYS A 49 32.35 30.87 -26.42
C LYS A 49 30.87 30.58 -26.60
N GLU A 50 30.31 30.80 -27.79
CA GLU A 50 28.92 30.49 -28.09
C GLU A 50 28.63 29.00 -27.99
N LEU A 51 29.52 28.16 -28.52
CA LEU A 51 29.42 26.71 -28.41
C LEU A 51 29.41 26.26 -26.94
N ILE A 52 30.33 26.79 -26.12
CA ILE A 52 30.39 26.48 -24.69
C ILE A 52 29.12 26.93 -23.97
N LYS A 53 28.61 28.14 -24.26
CA LYS A 53 27.36 28.65 -23.66
C LYS A 53 26.17 27.78 -24.04
N SER A 54 26.06 27.40 -25.31
CA SER A 54 25.00 26.52 -25.82
C SER A 54 25.05 25.13 -25.17
N GLY A 55 26.24 24.52 -25.11
CA GLY A 55 26.43 23.24 -24.41
C GLY A 55 26.13 23.33 -22.92
N HIS A 56 26.51 24.43 -22.27
CA HIS A 56 26.17 24.68 -20.86
C HIS A 56 24.65 24.79 -20.65
N HIS A 57 23.94 25.50 -21.53
CA HIS A 57 22.49 25.61 -21.46
C HIS A 57 21.82 24.24 -21.65
N SER A 58 22.24 23.47 -22.66
CA SER A 58 21.75 22.11 -22.90
C SER A 58 21.98 21.17 -21.70
N LEU A 59 23.15 21.26 -21.05
CA LEU A 59 23.42 20.52 -19.81
C LEU A 59 22.55 20.99 -18.63
N THR A 60 22.27 22.28 -18.56
CA THR A 60 21.42 22.83 -17.51
C THR A 60 19.98 22.35 -17.64
N GLU A 61 19.47 22.25 -18.87
CA GLU A 61 18.14 21.73 -19.16
C GLU A 61 18.05 20.21 -19.02
N SER A 62 18.98 19.46 -19.62
CA SER A 62 18.94 17.98 -19.61
C SER A 62 19.03 17.36 -18.22
N TYR A 63 19.61 18.08 -17.25
CA TYR A 63 19.71 17.64 -15.86
C TYR A 63 18.77 18.40 -14.91
N ASP A 64 17.82 19.19 -15.43
CA ASP A 64 16.86 19.98 -14.66
C ASP A 64 17.54 20.82 -13.56
N LEU A 65 18.72 21.37 -13.83
CA LEU A 65 19.53 22.03 -12.80
C LEU A 65 18.83 23.27 -12.22
N HIS A 66 17.91 23.86 -12.98
CA HIS A 66 17.04 24.95 -12.53
C HIS A 66 16.13 24.55 -11.36
N GLU A 67 15.70 23.29 -11.30
CA GLU A 67 14.82 22.79 -10.23
C GLU A 67 15.63 22.11 -9.11
N ARG A 68 16.63 21.31 -9.49
CA ARG A 68 17.40 20.49 -8.54
C ARG A 68 18.33 21.30 -7.65
N LEU A 69 18.96 22.36 -8.18
CA LEU A 69 19.91 23.16 -7.39
C LEU A 69 19.22 24.02 -6.31
N PRO A 70 18.06 24.66 -6.55
CA PRO A 70 17.27 25.28 -5.48
C PRO A 70 16.77 24.28 -4.45
N LEU A 71 16.27 23.11 -4.88
CA LEU A 71 15.84 22.06 -3.96
C LEU A 71 16.99 21.63 -3.04
N LEU A 72 18.18 21.41 -3.61
CA LEU A 72 19.37 21.10 -2.82
C LEU A 72 19.74 22.23 -1.85
N GLU A 73 19.61 23.48 -2.26
CA GLU A 73 19.87 24.64 -1.40
C GLU A 73 18.89 24.71 -0.23
N GLN A 74 17.61 24.41 -0.46
CA GLN A 74 16.59 24.28 0.60
C GLN A 74 16.95 23.14 1.57
N LEU A 75 17.26 21.95 1.06
CA LEU A 75 17.65 20.79 1.89
C LEU A 75 18.88 21.09 2.75
N CYS A 76 19.89 21.76 2.20
CA CYS A 76 21.05 22.21 2.98
C CYS A 76 20.65 23.20 4.09
N LEU A 77 19.83 24.20 3.77
CA LEU A 77 19.39 25.19 4.77
C LEU A 77 18.56 24.55 5.88
N GLU A 78 17.72 23.57 5.56
CA GLU A 78 16.99 22.81 6.56
C GLU A 78 17.93 21.99 7.44
N ALA A 79 18.90 21.31 6.84
CA ALA A 79 19.89 20.54 7.58
C ALA A 79 20.72 21.44 8.51
N ASP A 80 21.19 22.59 8.03
CA ASP A 80 21.95 23.57 8.82
C ASP A 80 21.10 24.08 10.00
N ARG A 81 19.83 24.42 9.77
CA ARG A 81 18.91 24.84 10.84
C ARG A 81 18.64 23.76 11.89
N ARG A 82 18.73 22.48 11.51
CA ARG A 82 18.56 21.36 12.45
C ARG A 82 19.84 21.13 13.25
N ALA A 83 21.00 21.25 12.62
CA ALA A 83 22.30 21.22 13.29
C ALA A 83 22.43 22.36 14.32
N ASP A 84 22.05 23.58 13.95
CA ASP A 84 22.05 24.75 14.84
C ASP A 84 21.12 24.59 16.06
N ARG A 85 20.04 23.82 15.91
CA ARG A 85 19.11 23.50 17.00
C ARG A 85 19.66 22.46 17.98
N GLY A 86 20.77 21.77 17.64
CA GLY A 86 21.40 20.79 18.53
C GLY A 86 20.48 19.63 18.93
N LEU A 87 19.52 19.27 18.07
CA LEU A 87 18.58 18.20 18.37
C LEU A 87 19.30 16.86 18.54
N PRO A 88 18.89 16.01 19.50
CA PRO A 88 19.44 14.68 19.63
C PRO A 88 19.17 13.86 18.36
N LEU A 89 20.11 12.99 17.99
CA LEU A 89 20.06 12.21 16.75
C LEU A 89 18.76 11.40 16.60
N ASP A 90 18.16 10.97 17.72
CA ASP A 90 16.94 10.14 17.74
C ASP A 90 15.64 10.95 17.67
N HIS A 91 15.74 12.28 17.54
CA HIS A 91 14.61 13.15 17.32
C HIS A 91 13.95 12.87 15.96
N GLU A 92 12.61 12.97 15.89
CA GLU A 92 11.84 12.73 14.65
C GLU A 92 12.37 13.54 13.45
N GLU A 93 12.74 14.81 13.67
CA GLU A 93 13.31 15.71 12.65
C GLU A 93 14.73 15.34 12.18
N MET A 94 15.38 14.36 12.81
CA MET A 94 16.77 13.94 12.50
C MET A 94 16.83 12.57 11.79
N LYS A 95 15.68 11.96 11.47
CA LYS A 95 15.58 10.61 10.88
C LYS A 95 16.12 10.51 9.45
N ASP A 96 16.15 11.62 8.74
CA ASP A 96 16.61 11.77 7.35
C ASP A 96 18.09 12.20 7.25
N VAL A 97 18.75 12.46 8.39
CA VAL A 97 20.18 12.77 8.42
C VAL A 97 20.97 11.48 8.13
N PHE A 98 21.82 11.53 7.10
CA PHE A 98 22.75 10.45 6.79
C PHE A 98 23.68 10.20 7.99
N ARG A 99 23.66 8.98 8.53
CA ARG A 99 24.61 8.54 9.57
C ARG A 99 25.68 7.66 8.92
N PRO A 100 26.98 7.87 9.19
CA PRO A 100 28.05 7.07 8.59
C PRO A 100 28.00 5.59 9.01
N ASP A 101 27.43 5.31 10.18
CA ASP A 101 27.21 3.94 10.69
C ASP A 101 25.83 3.37 10.29
N LEU A 102 25.06 4.08 9.46
CA LEU A 102 23.74 3.62 9.03
C LEU A 102 23.90 2.45 8.06
N ASP A 103 23.60 1.25 8.53
CA ASP A 103 23.55 0.07 7.66
C ASP A 103 22.56 0.30 6.51
N ILE A 104 22.96 -0.11 5.30
CA ILE A 104 22.17 0.01 4.06
C ILE A 104 20.81 -0.66 4.24
N SER A 105 20.76 -1.77 4.99
CA SER A 105 19.51 -2.46 5.31
C SER A 105 18.54 -1.57 6.11
N THR A 106 19.07 -0.77 7.04
CA THR A 106 18.30 0.18 7.86
C THR A 106 17.78 1.34 7.01
N ALA A 107 18.59 1.87 6.10
CA ALA A 107 18.19 2.93 5.18
C ALA A 107 17.06 2.48 4.23
N LEU A 108 17.15 1.27 3.69
CA LEU A 108 16.10 0.68 2.85
C LEU A 108 14.81 0.41 3.64
N ASN A 109 14.94 -0.12 4.86
CA ASN A 109 13.80 -0.41 5.72
C ASN A 109 13.08 0.87 6.20
N ALA A 110 13.80 1.97 6.44
CA ALA A 110 13.22 3.25 6.83
C ALA A 110 12.25 3.77 5.76
N LYS A 111 12.62 3.67 4.48
CA LYS A 111 11.76 4.05 3.35
C LYS A 111 10.52 3.16 3.22
N ALA A 112 10.64 1.87 3.56
CA ALA A 112 9.53 0.91 3.53
C ALA A 112 8.63 0.97 4.77
N LEU A 113 9.07 1.63 5.85
CA LEU A 113 8.39 1.60 7.15
C LEU A 113 6.99 2.24 7.09
N GLN A 114 6.85 3.33 6.34
CA GLN A 114 5.57 4.05 6.26
C GLN A 114 4.50 3.22 5.55
N GLY A 115 4.80 2.65 4.39
CA GLY A 115 3.88 1.74 3.70
C GLY A 115 3.58 0.47 4.49
N ARG A 116 4.54 -0.04 5.28
CA ARG A 116 4.30 -1.17 6.19
C ARG A 116 3.32 -0.80 7.32
N ARG A 117 3.43 0.40 7.89
CA ARG A 117 2.52 0.88 8.95
C ARG A 117 1.09 1.03 8.43
N GLU A 118 0.93 1.62 7.25
CA GLU A 118 -0.39 1.73 6.60
C GLU A 118 -1.00 0.36 6.33
N ARG A 119 -0.19 -0.61 5.89
CA ARG A 119 -0.65 -1.98 5.66
C ARG A 119 -1.07 -2.69 6.95
N VAL A 120 -0.33 -2.50 8.04
CA VAL A 120 -0.69 -3.05 9.36
C VAL A 120 -2.02 -2.48 9.83
N ALA A 121 -2.20 -1.17 9.78
CA ALA A 121 -3.45 -0.53 10.18
C ALA A 121 -4.66 -1.07 9.37
N SER A 122 -4.50 -1.23 8.06
CA SER A 122 -5.53 -1.81 7.20
C SER A 122 -5.85 -3.28 7.54
N LEU A 123 -4.85 -4.07 7.92
CA LEU A 123 -5.06 -5.46 8.33
C LEU A 123 -5.72 -5.57 9.70
N GLU A 124 -5.39 -4.68 10.64
CA GLU A 124 -6.04 -4.60 11.95
C GLU A 124 -7.53 -4.24 11.81
N GLU A 125 -7.87 -3.31 10.92
CA GLU A 125 -9.25 -2.96 10.59
C GLU A 125 -10.03 -4.15 10.00
N GLN A 126 -9.44 -4.86 9.02
CA GLN A 126 -10.05 -6.07 8.43
C GLN A 126 -10.23 -7.19 9.45
N LEU A 127 -9.30 -7.35 10.39
CA LEU A 127 -9.40 -8.35 11.44
C LEU A 127 -10.56 -8.03 12.38
N ALA A 128 -10.72 -6.76 12.78
CA ALA A 128 -11.83 -6.31 13.61
C ALA A 128 -13.19 -6.53 12.94
N GLU A 129 -13.30 -6.26 11.63
CA GLU A 129 -14.52 -6.54 10.85
C GLU A 129 -14.86 -8.03 10.82
N LEU A 130 -13.86 -8.89 10.58
CA LEU A 130 -14.04 -10.33 10.55
C LEU A 130 -14.43 -10.90 11.92
N GLU A 131 -13.82 -10.43 13.00
CA GLU A 131 -14.18 -10.83 14.36
C GLU A 131 -15.63 -10.46 14.69
N ALA A 132 -16.06 -9.24 14.34
CA ALA A 132 -17.44 -8.80 14.53
C ALA A 132 -18.44 -9.63 13.70
N ALA A 133 -18.12 -9.90 12.43
CA ALA A 133 -18.95 -10.74 11.57
C ALA A 133 -19.04 -12.18 12.11
N ASN A 134 -17.93 -12.75 12.58
CA ASN A 134 -17.89 -14.10 13.12
C ASN A 134 -18.69 -14.21 14.42
N ALA A 135 -18.59 -13.22 15.31
CA ALA A 135 -19.41 -13.15 16.52
C ALA A 135 -20.92 -13.13 16.19
N LEU A 136 -21.33 -12.36 15.18
CA LEU A 136 -22.72 -12.32 14.73
C LEU A 136 -23.19 -13.67 14.17
N VAL A 137 -22.37 -14.31 13.35
CA VAL A 137 -22.69 -15.64 12.78
C VAL A 137 -22.78 -16.69 13.88
N HIS A 138 -21.85 -16.66 14.84
CA HIS A 138 -21.86 -17.58 15.97
C HIS A 138 -23.14 -17.43 16.82
N ALA A 139 -23.54 -16.19 17.12
CA ALA A 139 -24.79 -15.93 17.85
C ALA A 139 -26.03 -16.47 17.10
N LYS A 140 -26.08 -16.31 15.77
CA LYS A 140 -27.16 -16.87 14.94
C LYS A 140 -27.16 -18.39 14.95
N LEU A 141 -25.99 -19.03 14.87
CA LEU A 141 -25.87 -20.49 14.90
C LEU A 141 -26.35 -21.05 16.25
N VAL A 142 -25.96 -20.45 17.37
CA VAL A 142 -26.42 -20.85 18.69
C VAL A 142 -27.94 -20.74 18.79
N GLY A 143 -28.52 -19.61 18.36
CA GLY A 143 -29.98 -19.44 18.35
C GLY A 143 -30.70 -20.47 17.46
N ASN A 144 -30.16 -20.79 16.29
CA ASN A 144 -30.73 -21.80 15.41
C ASN A 144 -30.67 -23.22 16.01
N VAL A 145 -29.60 -23.54 16.74
CA VAL A 145 -29.47 -24.82 17.46
C VAL A 145 -30.52 -24.90 18.56
N ASP A 146 -30.67 -23.86 19.38
CA ASP A 146 -31.69 -23.80 20.44
C ASP A 146 -33.11 -23.97 19.88
N GLU A 147 -33.43 -23.32 18.74
CA GLU A 147 -34.71 -23.48 18.08
C GLU A 147 -34.93 -24.89 17.54
N ALA A 148 -33.89 -25.50 16.96
CA ALA A 148 -33.97 -26.86 16.45
C ALA A 148 -34.19 -27.88 17.58
N GLU A 149 -33.50 -27.71 18.72
CA GLU A 149 -33.67 -28.56 19.89
C GLU A 149 -35.09 -28.45 20.48
N LYS A 150 -35.64 -27.23 20.58
CA LYS A 150 -37.03 -27.02 21.02
C LYS A 150 -38.03 -27.72 20.11
N ARG A 151 -37.90 -27.52 18.79
CA ARG A 151 -38.78 -28.20 17.81
C ARG A 151 -38.66 -29.72 17.88
N GLN A 152 -37.46 -30.24 18.09
CA GLN A 152 -37.25 -31.67 18.27
C GLN A 152 -37.92 -32.19 19.54
N ALA A 153 -37.82 -31.47 20.65
CA ALA A 153 -38.47 -31.82 21.92
C ALA A 153 -40.01 -31.79 21.79
N GLU A 154 -40.56 -30.76 21.14
CA GLU A 154 -42.00 -30.65 20.85
C GLU A 154 -42.48 -31.80 19.96
N ALA A 155 -41.74 -32.12 18.89
CA ALA A 155 -42.08 -33.23 18.00
C ALA A 155 -42.06 -34.58 18.73
N LYS A 156 -41.09 -34.81 19.62
CA LYS A 156 -41.04 -36.00 20.48
C LYS A 156 -42.25 -36.07 21.42
N ALA A 157 -42.58 -34.97 22.10
CA ALA A 157 -43.73 -34.92 22.99
C ALA A 157 -45.06 -35.19 22.24
N LEU A 158 -45.22 -34.68 21.02
CA LEU A 158 -46.38 -34.97 20.17
C LEU A 158 -46.42 -36.43 19.72
N LEU A 159 -45.28 -37.02 19.38
CA LEU A 159 -45.16 -38.44 19.07
C LEU A 159 -45.55 -39.32 20.27
N ASP A 160 -45.03 -39.01 21.46
CA ASP A 160 -45.37 -39.74 22.69
C ASP A 160 -46.87 -39.63 23.02
N ALA A 161 -47.47 -38.45 22.82
CA ALA A 161 -48.90 -38.24 22.99
C ALA A 161 -49.74 -39.02 21.97
N LEU A 162 -49.30 -39.07 20.71
CA LEU A 162 -49.93 -39.88 19.66
C LEU A 162 -49.82 -41.38 19.97
N GLU A 163 -48.65 -41.86 20.41
CA GLU A 163 -48.48 -43.24 20.86
C GLU A 163 -49.40 -43.58 22.03
N GLY A 164 -49.54 -42.67 23.00
CA GLY A 164 -50.50 -42.81 24.09
C GLY A 164 -51.94 -42.93 23.59
N ALA A 165 -52.38 -42.02 22.73
CA ALA A 165 -53.73 -42.04 22.16
C ALA A 165 -53.99 -43.30 21.32
N VAL A 166 -53.00 -43.77 20.56
CA VAL A 166 -53.10 -45.03 19.80
C VAL A 166 -53.21 -46.23 20.73
N ARG A 167 -52.45 -46.28 21.84
CA ARG A 167 -52.59 -47.34 22.85
C ARG A 167 -53.97 -47.32 23.50
N ASP A 168 -54.51 -46.15 23.81
CA ASP A 168 -55.85 -46.01 24.39
C ASP A 168 -56.96 -46.42 23.41
N LEU A 169 -56.74 -46.25 22.10
CA LEU A 169 -57.64 -46.68 21.03
C LEU A 169 -57.49 -48.16 20.67
N GLN A 170 -56.38 -48.82 21.02
CA GLN A 170 -56.23 -50.26 20.83
C GLN A 170 -57.19 -50.97 21.80
N PRO A 171 -58.12 -51.80 21.28
CA PRO A 171 -59.06 -52.51 22.14
C PRO A 171 -58.28 -53.44 23.06
N ASP A 172 -58.44 -53.25 24.37
CA ASP A 172 -57.85 -54.16 25.35
C ASP A 172 -58.30 -55.60 25.06
N ALA A 173 -57.45 -56.59 25.32
CA ALA A 173 -57.72 -58.00 25.02
C ALA A 173 -59.03 -58.49 25.67
N ALA A 174 -59.42 -57.86 26.79
CA ALA A 174 -60.71 -58.08 27.44
C ALA A 174 -61.89 -57.52 26.63
N LEU A 175 -61.74 -56.35 26.00
CA LEU A 175 -62.74 -55.74 25.13
C LEU A 175 -62.87 -56.53 23.81
N GLU A 176 -61.75 -56.93 23.19
CA GLU A 176 -61.77 -57.81 22.01
C GLU A 176 -62.46 -59.15 22.31
N LYS A 177 -62.18 -59.74 23.48
CA LYS A 177 -62.83 -60.99 23.90
C LYS A 177 -64.33 -60.80 24.13
N ARG A 178 -64.75 -59.67 24.70
CA ARG A 178 -66.17 -59.32 24.84
C ARG A 178 -66.83 -59.12 23.48
N MET A 179 -66.22 -58.35 22.58
CA MET A 179 -66.72 -58.13 21.23
C MET A 179 -66.83 -59.42 20.41
N ARG A 180 -65.82 -60.30 20.51
CA ARG A 180 -65.88 -61.65 19.92
C ARG A 180 -67.00 -62.47 20.52
N SER A 181 -67.14 -62.49 21.85
CA SER A 181 -68.22 -63.24 22.51
C SER A 181 -69.63 -62.73 22.13
N THR A 182 -69.80 -61.42 21.96
CA THR A 182 -71.08 -60.85 21.52
C THR A 182 -71.32 -61.08 20.03
N LEU A 183 -70.27 -61.06 19.20
CA LEU A 183 -70.36 -61.41 17.78
C LEU A 183 -70.68 -62.90 17.58
N ASP A 184 -70.06 -63.79 18.36
CA ASP A 184 -70.34 -65.22 18.37
C ASP A 184 -71.77 -65.49 18.87
N GLY A 185 -72.21 -64.77 19.91
CA GLY A 185 -73.60 -64.79 20.36
C GLY A 185 -74.58 -64.37 19.27
N LEU A 186 -74.32 -63.25 18.60
CA LEU A 186 -75.15 -62.76 17.49
C LEU A 186 -75.09 -63.68 16.26
N ALA A 187 -73.94 -64.28 15.95
CA ALA A 187 -73.81 -65.27 14.87
C ALA A 187 -74.57 -66.56 15.19
N SER A 188 -74.64 -66.95 16.46
CA SER A 188 -75.47 -68.08 16.91
C SER A 188 -76.96 -67.77 16.85
N GLU A 189 -77.36 -66.52 17.10
CA GLU A 189 -78.75 -66.05 17.00
C GLU A 189 -79.21 -65.82 15.55
N LEU A 190 -78.29 -65.47 14.65
CA LEU A 190 -78.60 -65.22 13.23
C LEU A 190 -78.53 -66.46 12.34
N GLY A 191 -77.87 -67.54 12.77
CA GLY A 191 -77.83 -68.83 12.06
C GLY A 191 -77.20 -68.77 10.65
N PRO A 192 -76.82 -69.91 10.04
CA PRO A 192 -76.24 -69.89 8.70
C PRO A 192 -77.29 -69.40 7.70
N ARG A 193 -76.96 -68.35 6.93
CA ARG A 193 -77.74 -67.98 5.74
C ARG A 193 -77.82 -69.20 4.83
N VAL A 194 -79.02 -69.76 4.70
CA VAL A 194 -79.45 -70.46 3.48
C VAL A 194 -79.65 -69.40 2.40
#